data_AF-A0A164QUX4-F1
#
_entry.id   AF-A0A164QUX4-F1
#
_cell.length_a   1.000
_cell.length_b   1.000
_cell.length_c   1.000
_cell.angle_alpha   90.00
_cell.angle_beta   90.00
_cell.angle_gamma   90.00
#
_symmetry.space_group_name_H-M   'P 1'
#
loop_
_entity.id
_entity.type
_entity.pdbx_description
1 polymer ?
#
loop_
_entity_poly.entity_id
_entity_poly.type
_entity_poly.pdbx_seq_one_letter_code
_entity_poly.pdbx_strand_id
1 'polypeptide(L)'
;MNQLTPYLCVADCRAAIDWYIAALGAEVTYEPIVMDDGRIGHCELAIGDARWMMSDQFDSAGVAAPDPTRGAAVTLHLMVADVDASAARIAATGTTMVRGPEDSPPAGRVAVFVDPFGHRWFLNQTAP
;
A
#
# COMPACT_ATOMS: atom_id res chain seq x y z
N MET A 1 -16.80 1.37 -19.18
CA MET A 1 -15.39 1.44 -18.75
C MET A 1 -15.32 0.71 -17.43
N ASN A 2 -14.47 -0.32 -17.32
CA ASN A 2 -14.41 -1.18 -16.12
C ASN A 2 -13.08 -0.90 -15.42
N GLN A 3 -13.09 -0.85 -14.09
CA GLN A 3 -11.92 -0.61 -13.25
C GLN A 3 -11.71 -1.78 -12.30
N LEU A 4 -10.44 -2.14 -12.07
CA LEU A 4 -10.01 -3.07 -11.04
C LEU A 4 -9.28 -2.29 -9.95
N THR A 5 -9.81 -2.32 -8.73
CA THR A 5 -9.21 -1.66 -7.56
C THR A 5 -8.90 -2.72 -6.52
N PRO A 6 -7.66 -2.81 -6.02
CA PRO A 6 -7.34 -3.76 -4.96
C PRO A 6 -8.05 -3.35 -3.66
N TYR A 7 -8.49 -4.36 -2.92
CA TYR A 7 -9.05 -4.22 -1.58
C TYR A 7 -8.08 -4.86 -0.59
N LEU A 8 -7.46 -4.05 0.26
CA LEU A 8 -6.46 -4.49 1.21
C LEU A 8 -7.10 -4.75 2.57
N CYS A 9 -6.87 -5.93 3.10
CA CYS A 9 -7.15 -6.21 4.49
C CYS A 9 -5.91 -5.94 5.33
N VAL A 10 -6.06 -5.19 6.41
CA VAL A 10 -4.98 -4.88 7.35
C VAL A 10 -5.41 -5.21 8.78
N ALA A 11 -4.43 -5.43 9.67
CA ALA A 11 -4.73 -5.73 11.07
C ALA A 11 -5.20 -4.49 11.85
N ASP A 12 -4.78 -3.29 11.42
CA ASP A 12 -5.18 -2.00 11.97
C ASP A 12 -5.25 -0.95 10.85
N CYS A 13 -6.46 -0.62 10.43
CA CYS A 13 -6.74 0.28 9.33
C CYS A 13 -6.49 1.75 9.69
N ARG A 14 -6.59 2.14 10.97
CA ARG A 14 -6.26 3.51 11.41
C ARG A 14 -4.77 3.74 11.28
N ALA A 15 -3.97 2.81 11.79
CA ALA A 15 -2.52 2.85 11.65
C ALA A 15 -2.10 2.79 10.16
N ALA A 16 -2.83 2.03 9.34
CA ALA A 16 -2.57 1.97 7.90
C ALA A 16 -2.82 3.31 7.19
N ILE A 17 -3.92 3.99 7.48
CA ILE A 17 -4.20 5.31 6.94
C ILE A 17 -3.06 6.29 7.27
N ASP A 18 -2.70 6.39 8.55
CA ASP A 18 -1.63 7.29 9.00
C ASP A 18 -0.30 6.97 8.30
N TRP A 19 0.01 5.68 8.18
CA TRP A 19 1.23 5.23 7.51
C TRP A 19 1.24 5.55 6.02
N TYR A 20 0.16 5.27 5.28
CA TYR A 20 0.11 5.55 3.83
C TYR A 20 0.14 7.05 3.53
N ILE A 21 -0.47 7.88 4.37
CA ILE A 21 -0.36 9.35 4.28
C ILE A 21 1.11 9.76 4.47
N ALA A 22 1.76 9.29 5.54
CA ALA A 22 3.13 9.66 5.86
C ALA A 22 4.17 9.10 4.85
N ALA A 23 4.06 7.84 4.47
CA ALA A 23 5.04 7.11 3.68
C ALA A 23 4.90 7.34 2.18
N LEU A 24 3.66 7.43 1.68
CA LEU A 24 3.37 7.54 0.24
C LEU A 24 2.76 8.89 -0.16
N GLY A 25 2.36 9.73 0.81
CA GLY A 25 1.63 10.95 0.50
C GLY A 25 0.22 10.67 0.00
N ALA A 26 -0.39 9.57 0.46
CA ALA A 26 -1.77 9.24 0.11
C ALA A 26 -2.75 10.23 0.75
N GLU A 27 -3.94 10.33 0.15
CA GLU A 27 -5.06 11.11 0.66
C GLU A 27 -6.25 10.19 0.90
N VAL A 28 -7.06 10.49 1.93
CA VAL A 28 -8.33 9.82 2.16
C VAL A 28 -9.36 10.35 1.18
N THR A 29 -9.84 9.50 0.27
CA THR A 29 -10.88 9.88 -0.71
C THR A 29 -12.26 9.41 -0.30
N TYR A 30 -12.35 8.46 0.62
CA TYR A 30 -13.58 8.04 1.27
C TYR A 30 -13.33 7.81 2.76
N GLU A 31 -14.06 8.55 3.60
CA GLU A 31 -13.90 8.54 5.05
C GLU A 31 -14.15 7.14 5.65
N PRO A 32 -13.41 6.74 6.71
CA PRO A 32 -13.59 5.43 7.32
C PRO A 32 -15.01 5.18 7.83
N ILE A 33 -15.63 4.09 7.36
CA ILE A 33 -16.87 3.56 7.92
C ILE A 33 -16.50 2.75 9.16
N VAL A 34 -16.83 3.29 10.34
CA VAL A 34 -16.62 2.62 11.62
C VAL A 34 -17.84 1.76 11.95
N MET A 35 -17.59 0.47 12.19
CA MET A 35 -18.62 -0.48 12.62
C MET A 35 -18.94 -0.34 14.10
N ASP A 36 -20.02 -0.98 14.57
CA ASP A 36 -20.47 -0.93 15.98
C ASP A 36 -19.41 -1.42 16.99
N ASP A 37 -18.50 -2.29 16.55
CA ASP A 37 -17.38 -2.80 17.37
C ASP A 37 -16.12 -1.93 17.31
N GLY A 38 -16.17 -0.79 16.61
CA GLY A 38 -15.10 0.19 16.50
C GLY A 38 -14.10 -0.03 15.37
N ARG A 39 -14.16 -1.18 14.68
CA ARG A 39 -13.32 -1.46 13.51
C ARG A 39 -13.73 -0.63 12.30
N ILE A 40 -12.79 -0.39 11.40
CA ILE A 40 -13.05 0.19 10.09
C ILE A 40 -13.47 -0.93 9.13
N GLY A 41 -14.73 -0.91 8.71
CA GLY A 41 -15.25 -1.83 7.71
C GLY A 41 -14.86 -1.44 6.28
N HIS A 42 -14.62 -0.15 6.04
CA HIS A 42 -14.25 0.36 4.73
C HIS A 42 -13.60 1.76 4.80
N CYS A 43 -12.57 2.00 3.99
CA CYS A 43 -12.10 3.33 3.60
C CYS A 43 -11.43 3.28 2.23
N GLU A 44 -11.19 4.44 1.61
CA GLU A 44 -10.47 4.53 0.34
C GLU A 44 -9.34 5.55 0.42
N LEU A 45 -8.18 5.18 -0.14
CA LEU A 45 -7.03 6.05 -0.29
C LEU A 45 -6.67 6.23 -1.77
N ALA A 46 -6.05 7.36 -2.08
CA ALA A 46 -5.53 7.64 -3.41
C ALA A 46 -4.18 8.38 -3.41
N ILE A 47 -3.44 8.21 -4.51
CA ILE A 47 -2.28 9.03 -4.88
C ILE A 47 -2.45 9.40 -6.36
N GLY A 48 -2.85 10.64 -6.62
CA GLY A 48 -3.27 11.03 -7.97
C GLY A 48 -4.42 10.13 -8.47
N ASP A 49 -4.20 9.41 -9.56
CA ASP A 49 -5.18 8.48 -10.14
C ASP A 49 -5.13 7.06 -9.55
N ALA A 50 -4.07 6.71 -8.82
CA ALA A 50 -3.94 5.40 -8.18
C ALA A 50 -4.89 5.33 -6.97
N ARG A 51 -5.62 4.22 -6.82
CA ARG A 51 -6.60 4.02 -5.75
C ARG A 51 -6.53 2.61 -5.17
N TRP A 52 -6.82 2.49 -3.89
CA TRP A 52 -7.09 1.21 -3.24
C TRP A 52 -8.10 1.39 -2.11
N MET A 53 -8.81 0.31 -1.82
CA MET A 53 -9.79 0.22 -0.73
C MET A 53 -9.16 -0.54 0.43
N MET A 54 -9.60 -0.27 1.67
CA MET A 54 -9.10 -0.99 2.83
C MET A 54 -10.20 -1.29 3.85
N SER A 55 -9.95 -2.31 4.68
CA SER A 55 -10.69 -2.60 5.91
C SER A 55 -9.78 -3.22 6.95
N ASP A 56 -10.24 -3.20 8.20
CA ASP A 56 -9.73 -4.13 9.21
C ASP A 56 -10.07 -5.58 8.82
N GLN A 57 -9.35 -6.51 9.44
CA GLN A 57 -9.66 -7.94 9.37
C GLN A 57 -11.03 -8.27 9.96
N PHE A 58 -11.76 -9.15 9.26
CA PHE A 58 -13.07 -9.62 9.64
C PHE A 58 -13.26 -11.10 9.25
N ASP A 59 -12.94 -11.99 10.18
CA ASP A 59 -12.95 -13.43 9.98
C ASP A 59 -14.28 -13.98 9.45
N SER A 60 -15.41 -13.45 9.94
CA SER A 60 -16.74 -13.87 9.49
C SER A 60 -17.04 -13.56 8.03
N ALA A 61 -16.31 -12.61 7.43
CA ALA A 61 -16.37 -12.29 6.01
C ALA A 61 -15.24 -12.98 5.21
N GLY A 62 -14.37 -13.76 5.86
CA GLY A 62 -13.22 -14.39 5.22
C GLY A 62 -12.13 -13.42 4.79
N VAL A 63 -12.08 -12.23 5.39
CA VAL A 63 -11.14 -11.16 5.02
C VAL A 63 -10.08 -11.04 6.12
N ALA A 64 -8.84 -11.41 5.81
CA ALA A 64 -7.73 -11.48 6.77
C ALA A 64 -6.49 -10.72 6.27
N ALA A 65 -5.72 -10.16 7.20
CA ALA A 65 -4.45 -9.53 6.89
C ALA A 65 -3.44 -10.56 6.35
N PRO A 66 -2.46 -10.15 5.53
CA PRO A 66 -1.43 -11.05 5.02
C PRO A 66 -0.71 -11.83 6.12
N ASP A 67 -0.49 -13.14 5.89
CA ASP A 67 0.35 -13.98 6.74
C ASP A 67 1.83 -13.78 6.37
N PRO A 68 2.66 -13.19 7.26
CA PRO A 68 4.06 -12.91 6.97
C PRO A 68 4.90 -14.17 6.71
N THR A 69 4.43 -15.36 7.14
CA THR A 69 5.16 -16.62 6.95
C THR A 69 4.99 -17.22 5.55
N ARG A 70 4.01 -16.74 4.77
CA ARG A 70 3.64 -17.30 3.46
C ARG A 70 4.08 -16.46 2.27
N GLY A 71 4.66 -15.28 2.51
CA GLY A 71 4.98 -14.30 1.47
C GLY A 71 3.73 -13.68 0.85
N ALA A 72 3.93 -12.69 -0.04
CA ALA A 72 2.82 -11.95 -0.63
C ALA A 72 2.24 -12.67 -1.87
N ALA A 73 0.95 -12.99 -1.84
CA ALA A 73 0.23 -13.59 -2.96
C ALA A 73 0.02 -12.61 -4.13
N VAL A 74 -0.02 -11.32 -3.83
CA VAL A 74 -0.18 -10.22 -4.80
C VAL A 74 0.89 -9.17 -4.52
N THR A 75 1.34 -8.48 -5.57
CA THR A 75 2.16 -7.27 -5.45
C THR A 75 1.40 -6.09 -6.02
N LEU A 76 1.34 -5.01 -5.26
CA LEU A 76 0.79 -3.73 -5.69
C LEU A 76 1.86 -2.98 -6.48
N HIS A 77 1.60 -2.78 -7.77
CA HIS A 77 2.48 -1.99 -8.62
C HIS A 77 2.03 -0.53 -8.61
N LEU A 78 2.91 0.38 -8.21
CA LEU A 78 2.64 1.81 -8.15
C LEU A 78 3.65 2.56 -9.00
N MET A 79 3.14 3.28 -10.00
CA MET A 79 3.94 4.26 -10.73
C MET A 79 4.14 5.51 -9.88
N VAL A 80 5.38 5.98 -9.77
CA VAL A 80 5.74 7.19 -9.04
C VAL A 80 6.63 8.08 -9.92
N ALA A 81 6.58 9.39 -9.66
CA ALA A 81 7.42 10.35 -10.38
C ALA A 81 8.91 10.20 -10.04
N ASP A 82 9.23 9.83 -8.80
CA ASP A 82 10.59 9.70 -8.29
C ASP A 82 10.66 8.53 -7.29
N VAL A 83 11.29 7.42 -7.69
CA VAL A 83 11.43 6.23 -6.84
C VAL A 83 12.37 6.47 -5.65
N ASP A 84 13.42 7.28 -5.79
CA ASP A 84 14.34 7.56 -4.69
C ASP A 84 13.66 8.37 -3.60
N ALA A 85 12.92 9.41 -3.99
CA ALA A 85 12.20 10.27 -3.06
C ALA A 85 11.11 9.48 -2.31
N SER A 86 10.35 8.63 -3.01
CA SER A 86 9.37 7.74 -2.39
C SER A 86 10.03 6.75 -1.43
N ALA A 87 11.11 6.08 -1.85
CA ALA A 87 11.81 5.11 -1.00
C ALA A 87 12.43 5.75 0.24
N ALA A 88 12.99 6.97 0.13
CA ALA A 88 13.51 7.71 1.28
C ALA A 88 12.40 8.04 2.29
N ARG A 89 11.22 8.44 1.82
CA ARG A 89 10.06 8.71 2.68
C ARG A 89 9.56 7.44 3.39
N ILE A 90 9.49 6.32 2.68
CA ILE A 90 9.11 5.02 3.25
C ILE A 90 10.16 4.55 4.27
N ALA A 91 11.46 4.71 3.97
CA ALA A 91 12.52 4.37 4.92
C ALA A 91 12.44 5.19 6.22
N ALA A 92 12.00 6.45 6.14
CA ALA A 92 11.83 7.31 7.31
C ALA A 92 10.72 6.83 8.26
N THR A 93 9.80 5.97 7.81
CA THR A 93 8.80 5.32 8.69
C THR A 93 9.31 4.03 9.35
N GLY A 94 10.59 3.70 9.15
CA GLY A 94 11.20 2.46 9.64
C GLY A 94 10.99 1.24 8.73
N THR A 95 10.45 1.43 7.51
CA THR A 95 10.22 0.33 6.56
C THR A 95 11.47 0.09 5.71
N THR A 96 11.99 -1.13 5.75
CA THR A 96 13.16 -1.52 4.96
C THR A 96 12.77 -1.87 3.52
N MET A 97 13.58 -1.40 2.56
CA MET A 97 13.45 -1.84 1.17
C MET A 97 13.91 -3.29 1.03
N VAL A 98 13.08 -4.11 0.39
CA VAL A 98 13.43 -5.47 -0.02
C VAL A 98 14.38 -5.45 -1.23
N ARG A 99 14.21 -4.46 -2.12
CA ARG A 99 15.04 -4.24 -3.30
C ARG A 99 15.06 -2.75 -3.66
N GLY A 100 16.18 -2.27 -4.20
CA GLY A 100 16.33 -0.90 -4.65
C GLY A 100 16.28 0.15 -3.53
N PRO A 101 16.22 1.46 -3.88
CA PRO A 101 16.14 2.01 -5.23
C PRO A 101 17.32 1.64 -6.13
N GLU A 102 17.03 1.16 -7.34
CA GLU A 102 18.05 0.79 -8.32
C GLU A 102 17.56 0.94 -9.76
N ASP A 103 18.52 1.05 -10.68
CA ASP A 103 18.23 1.02 -12.11
C ASP A 103 17.90 -0.43 -12.54
N SER A 104 16.81 -0.57 -13.30
CA SER A 104 16.32 -1.87 -13.80
C SER A 104 15.87 -1.76 -15.25
N PRO A 105 16.76 -1.49 -16.23
CA PRO A 105 16.39 -1.40 -17.64
C PRO A 105 15.75 -2.72 -18.17
N PRO A 106 14.72 -2.66 -19.03
CA PRO A 106 14.10 -1.44 -19.61
C PRO A 106 13.03 -0.80 -18.72
N ALA A 107 12.76 -1.32 -17.51
CA ALA A 107 11.70 -0.84 -16.63
C ALA A 107 11.98 0.55 -16.02
N GLY A 108 13.16 1.13 -16.20
CA GLY A 108 13.55 2.40 -15.60
C GLY A 108 14.11 2.19 -14.20
N ARG A 109 13.57 2.90 -13.21
CA ARG A 109 14.01 2.82 -11.80
C ARG A 109 12.96 2.13 -10.95
N VAL A 110 13.40 1.28 -10.01
CA VAL A 110 12.50 0.44 -9.23
C VAL A 110 12.91 0.34 -7.76
N ALA A 111 11.92 0.14 -6.90
CA ALA A 111 12.11 -0.27 -5.52
C ALA A 111 11.00 -1.24 -5.10
N VAL A 112 11.28 -2.12 -4.15
CA VAL A 112 10.30 -3.07 -3.60
C VAL A 112 10.37 -3.00 -2.09
N PHE A 113 9.21 -2.98 -1.45
CA PHE A 113 9.10 -3.10 0.00
C PHE A 113 7.88 -3.92 0.39
N VAL A 114 7.84 -4.31 1.67
CA VAL A 114 6.63 -4.83 2.31
C VAL A 114 6.23 -3.80 3.36
N ASP A 115 5.00 -3.31 3.30
CA ASP A 115 4.51 -2.35 4.28
C ASP A 115 4.34 -3.00 5.66
N PRO A 116 4.14 -2.21 6.74
CA PRO A 116 3.97 -2.76 8.09
C PRO A 116 2.78 -3.72 8.25
N PHE A 117 1.85 -3.74 7.28
CA PHE A 117 0.64 -4.54 7.28
C PHE A 117 0.78 -5.81 6.41
N GLY A 118 1.96 -6.05 5.84
CA GLY A 118 2.30 -7.28 5.12
C GLY A 118 2.02 -7.25 3.62
N HIS A 119 1.59 -6.11 3.04
CA HIS A 119 1.38 -6.02 1.60
C HIS A 119 2.68 -5.68 0.89
N ARG A 120 2.95 -6.37 -0.22
CA ARG A 120 4.14 -6.14 -1.03
C ARG A 120 3.87 -5.09 -2.09
N TRP A 121 4.73 -4.10 -2.16
CA TRP A 121 4.68 -3.01 -3.11
C TRP A 121 5.87 -3.04 -4.05
N PHE A 122 5.63 -2.65 -5.31
CA PHE A 122 6.64 -2.42 -6.32
C PHE A 122 6.47 -0.99 -6.82
N LEU A 123 7.43 -0.13 -6.51
CA LEU A 123 7.51 1.22 -7.04
C LEU A 123 8.22 1.20 -8.38
N ASN A 124 7.68 1.93 -9.34
CA ASN A 124 8.29 2.09 -10.64
C ASN A 124 8.24 3.53 -11.13
N GLN A 125 9.33 3.96 -11.75
CA GLN A 125 9.44 5.16 -12.53
C GLN A 125 10.00 4.74 -13.89
N THR A 126 9.32 5.08 -14.98
CA THR A 126 9.81 4.78 -16.32
C THR A 126 11.11 5.53 -16.60
N ALA A 127 11.99 4.93 -17.39
CA ALA A 127 13.14 5.67 -17.94
C ALA A 127 12.62 6.88 -18.74
N PRO A 128 13.32 8.02 -18.70
CA PRO A 128 13.01 9.17 -19.56
C PRO A 128 13.12 8.83 -21.05
#